data_AF-A0A485NKN9-F1
#
_entry.id   AF-A0A485NKN9-F1
#
_cell.length_a   1.000
_cell.length_b   1.000
_cell.length_c   1.000
_cell.angle_alpha   90.00
_cell.angle_beta   90.00
_cell.angle_gamma   90.00
#
_symmetry.space_group_name_H-M   'P 1'
#
loop_
_entity.id
_entity.type
_entity.pdbx_description
1 polymer ?
#
loop_
_entity_poly.entity_id
_entity_poly.type
_entity_poly.pdbx_seq_one_letter_code
_entity_poly.pdbx_strand_id
1 'polypeptide(L)'
;EIQFTNNAGDYIFLDEKGNHMAHYAVRNTVNLPAGLGLLVKVGRFVSDSPPGESLAISEEMIEWPLFVCAKSVLGRIETEARSRYGRF
;
A
#
# COMPACT_ATOMS: atom_id res chain seq x y z
N GLU A 1 -7.81 -20.44 -20.99
CA GLU A 1 -7.22 -19.11 -20.70
C GLU A 1 -8.25 -18.02 -20.98
N ILE A 2 -8.43 -17.06 -20.07
CA ILE A 2 -9.39 -15.95 -20.25
C ILE A 2 -8.63 -14.63 -20.07
N GLN A 3 -8.79 -13.73 -21.05
CA GLN A 3 -8.18 -12.41 -21.03
C GLN A 3 -9.25 -11.37 -21.35
N PHE A 4 -9.38 -10.34 -20.52
CA PHE A 4 -10.32 -9.24 -20.77
C PHE A 4 -9.88 -7.96 -20.05
N THR A 5 -10.32 -6.83 -20.58
CA THR A 5 -10.25 -5.54 -19.87
C THR A 5 -11.56 -5.34 -19.13
N ASN A 6 -11.50 -5.11 -17.81
CA ASN A 6 -12.71 -4.80 -17.05
C ASN A 6 -13.20 -3.36 -17.35
N ASN A 7 -14.38 -3.00 -16.87
CA ASN A 7 -14.92 -1.64 -17.08
C ASN A 7 -14.08 -0.53 -16.41
N ALA A 8 -13.17 -0.88 -15.49
CA ALA A 8 -12.24 0.06 -14.88
C ALA A 8 -10.96 0.27 -15.71
N GLY A 9 -10.80 -0.46 -16.84
CA GLY A 9 -9.62 -0.39 -17.70
C GLY A 9 -8.49 -1.32 -17.28
N ASP A 10 -8.67 -2.15 -16.25
CA ASP A 10 -7.66 -3.10 -15.82
C ASP A 10 -7.61 -4.32 -16.74
N TYR A 11 -6.40 -4.71 -17.12
CA TYR A 11 -6.17 -5.94 -17.87
C TYR A 11 -6.15 -7.14 -16.93
N ILE A 12 -7.09 -8.07 -17.11
CA ILE A 12 -7.26 -9.28 -16.32
C ILE A 12 -6.79 -10.48 -17.15
N PHE A 13 -5.92 -11.30 -16.55
CA PHE A 13 -5.46 -12.57 -17.10
C PHE A 13 -5.77 -13.70 -16.12
N LEU A 14 -6.42 -14.75 -16.61
CA LEU A 14 -6.73 -15.99 -15.88
C LEU A 14 -6.06 -17.16 -16.60
N ASP A 15 -5.13 -17.82 -15.91
CA ASP A 15 -4.50 -19.04 -16.42
C ASP A 15 -5.48 -20.24 -16.42
N GLU A 16 -5.08 -21.36 -17.00
CA GLU A 16 -5.91 -22.59 -17.06
C GLU A 16 -6.25 -23.18 -15.67
N LYS A 17 -5.46 -22.83 -14.65
CA LYS A 17 -5.66 -23.26 -13.26
C LYS A 17 -6.55 -22.28 -12.46
N GLY A 18 -6.95 -21.16 -13.08
CA GLY A 18 -7.70 -20.09 -12.44
C GLY A 18 -6.85 -19.13 -11.60
N ASN A 19 -5.53 -19.22 -11.67
CA ASN A 19 -4.66 -18.21 -11.05
C ASN A 19 -4.75 -16.93 -11.86
N HIS A 20 -4.84 -15.81 -11.14
CA HIS A 20 -4.84 -14.48 -11.73
C HIS A 20 -3.86 -13.59 -10.97
N MET A 21 -3.04 -12.86 -11.74
CA MET A 21 -2.30 -11.73 -11.22
C MET A 21 -3.28 -10.57 -11.01
N ALA A 22 -3.79 -10.45 -9.78
CA ALA A 22 -4.66 -9.35 -9.42
C ALA A 22 -3.83 -8.10 -9.09
N HIS A 23 -4.25 -6.98 -9.65
CA HIS A 23 -3.69 -5.66 -9.39
C HIS A 23 -4.65 -4.86 -8.52
N TYR A 24 -4.18 -4.40 -7.35
CA TYR A 24 -4.98 -3.64 -6.41
C TYR A 24 -4.38 -2.25 -6.23
N ALA A 25 -5.22 -1.21 -6.25
CA ALA A 25 -4.80 0.12 -5.86
C ALA A 25 -4.78 0.22 -4.32
N VAL A 26 -3.64 0.63 -3.76
CA VAL A 26 -3.57 1.02 -2.34
C VAL A 26 -4.05 2.46 -2.25
N ARG A 27 -5.04 2.72 -1.40
CA ARG A 27 -5.68 4.03 -1.27
C ARG A 27 -5.62 4.53 0.16
N ASN A 28 -5.45 5.83 0.33
CA ASN A 28 -5.48 6.54 1.59
C ASN A 28 -6.69 7.48 1.65
N THR A 29 -7.36 7.55 2.80
CA THR A 29 -8.44 8.51 3.03
C THR A 29 -7.85 9.75 3.68
N VAL A 30 -7.74 10.82 2.90
CA VAL A 30 -7.22 12.13 3.28
C VAL A 30 -8.37 12.95 3.87
N ASN A 31 -8.14 13.60 5.00
CA ASN A 31 -9.14 14.45 5.64
C ASN A 31 -9.02 15.87 5.09
N LEU A 32 -10.02 16.28 4.31
CA LEU A 32 -10.15 17.64 3.82
C LEU A 32 -10.88 18.53 4.85
N PRO A 33 -10.68 19.86 4.77
CA PRO A 33 -11.49 20.80 5.54
C PRO A 33 -13.00 20.56 5.38
N ALA A 34 -13.78 20.98 6.38
CA ALA A 34 -15.23 20.73 6.47
C ALA A 34 -15.63 19.26 6.67
N GLY A 35 -14.69 18.38 7.05
CA GLY A 35 -14.99 16.98 7.42
C GLY A 35 -15.21 16.05 6.22
N LEU A 36 -14.72 16.44 5.04
CA LEU A 36 -14.78 15.63 3.83
C LEU A 36 -13.62 14.65 3.78
N GLY A 37 -13.88 13.40 3.37
CA GLY A 37 -12.85 12.41 3.10
C GLY A 37 -12.57 12.30 1.61
N LEU A 38 -11.30 12.37 1.21
CA LEU A 38 -10.87 12.12 -0.17
C LEU A 38 -10.07 10.84 -0.26
N LEU A 39 -10.50 9.91 -1.11
CA LEU A 39 -9.79 8.65 -1.34
C LEU A 39 -8.74 8.82 -2.43
N VAL A 40 -7.47 8.87 -2.06
CA VAL A 40 -6.32 9.09 -2.94
C VAL A 40 -5.56 7.78 -3.14
N LYS A 41 -5.16 7.47 -4.38
CA LYS A 41 -4.28 6.32 -4.64
C LYS A 41 -2.85 6.66 -4.19
N VAL A 42 -2.30 5.85 -3.28
CA VAL A 42 -0.95 6.02 -2.73
C VAL A 42 -0.01 4.88 -3.13
N GLY A 43 -0.52 3.87 -3.83
CA GLY A 43 0.30 2.73 -4.22
C GLY A 43 -0.43 1.66 -5.01
N ARG A 44 0.23 0.51 -5.14
CA ARG A 44 -0.30 -0.68 -5.79
C ARG A 44 0.18 -1.95 -5.07
N PHE A 45 -0.66 -2.97 -5.10
CA PHE A 45 -0.34 -4.33 -4.67
C PHE A 45 -0.60 -5.33 -5.81
N VAL A 46 0.25 -6.34 -5.95
CA VAL A 46 0.14 -7.41 -6.95
C VAL A 46 0.28 -8.76 -6.26
N SER A 47 -0.75 -9.61 -6.39
CA SER A 47 -0.90 -10.84 -5.57
C SER A 47 0.10 -11.95 -5.87
N ASP A 48 0.66 -12.00 -7.07
CA ASP A 48 1.55 -13.08 -7.57
C ASP A 48 2.91 -12.53 -8.03
N SER A 49 3.39 -11.48 -7.35
CA SER A 49 4.72 -10.92 -7.59
C SER A 49 5.80 -11.64 -6.76
N PRO A 50 7.07 -11.58 -7.20
CA PRO A 50 8.20 -12.05 -6.41
C PRO A 50 8.22 -11.44 -5.00
N PRO A 51 8.80 -12.14 -4.01
CA PRO A 51 8.94 -11.61 -2.64
C PRO A 51 9.63 -10.24 -2.65
N GLY A 52 8.98 -9.24 -2.03
CA GLY A 52 9.49 -7.88 -1.96
C GLY A 52 9.07 -6.95 -3.11
N GLU A 53 8.47 -7.48 -4.18
CA GLU A 53 7.98 -6.68 -5.33
C GLU A 53 6.46 -6.54 -5.38
N SER A 54 5.75 -7.23 -4.49
CA SER A 54 4.29 -7.25 -4.47
C SER A 54 3.65 -5.95 -4.02
N LEU A 55 4.37 -5.05 -3.34
CA LEU A 55 3.83 -3.81 -2.80
C LEU A 55 4.73 -2.62 -3.14
N ALA A 56 4.14 -1.60 -3.78
CA ALA A 56 4.78 -0.31 -3.99
C ALA A 56 3.90 0.80 -3.41
N ILE A 57 4.48 1.60 -2.52
CA ILE A 57 3.81 2.70 -1.81
C ILE A 57 4.63 3.97 -1.98
N SER A 58 3.94 5.07 -2.26
CA SER A 58 4.45 6.44 -2.27
C SER A 58 4.15 7.06 -0.92
N GLU A 59 5.14 7.08 -0.03
CA GLU A 59 4.98 7.57 1.34
C GLU A 59 4.65 9.07 1.37
N GLU A 60 5.17 9.82 0.41
CA GLU A 60 4.92 11.25 0.22
C GLU A 60 3.45 11.58 -0.11
N MET A 61 2.67 10.60 -0.59
CA MET A 61 1.24 10.76 -0.86
C MET A 61 0.36 10.35 0.33
N ILE A 62 0.93 9.80 1.40
CA ILE A 62 0.16 9.39 2.58
C ILE A 62 0.02 10.58 3.53
N GLU A 63 -1.23 10.96 3.80
CA GLU A 63 -1.55 11.83 4.93
C GLU A 63 -1.66 10.98 6.20
N TRP A 64 -0.72 11.16 7.12
CA TRP A 64 -0.75 10.54 8.43
C TRP A 64 -1.50 11.45 9.43
N PRO A 65 -2.43 10.90 10.25
CA PRO A 65 -3.09 11.69 11.28
C PRO A 65 -2.08 12.13 12.35
N LEU A 66 -1.75 13.42 12.37
CA LEU A 66 -0.73 14.00 13.26
C LEU A 66 -1.08 13.92 14.75
N PHE A 67 -2.33 13.58 15.11
CA PHE A 67 -2.80 13.53 16.51
C PHE A 67 -2.95 12.12 17.09
N VAL A 68 -2.66 11.06 16.34
CA VAL A 68 -2.39 9.74 16.95
C VAL A 68 -0.88 9.64 17.18
N CYS A 69 -0.44 10.42 18.18
CA CYS A 69 0.80 10.30 18.93
C CYS A 69 1.91 9.43 18.27
N ALA A 70 2.79 10.08 17.50
CA ALA A 70 4.26 9.99 17.44
C ALA A 70 5.05 8.87 18.16
N LYS A 71 4.50 7.67 18.42
CA LYS A 71 5.15 6.58 19.16
C LYS A 71 4.96 5.18 18.58
N SER A 72 4.08 4.94 17.62
CA SER A 72 3.79 3.56 17.18
C SER A 72 4.61 3.08 15.98
N VAL A 73 4.94 3.94 15.01
CA VAL A 73 5.71 3.52 13.80
C VAL A 73 7.19 3.87 13.93
N LEU A 74 7.53 5.14 14.16
CA LEU A 74 8.91 5.55 14.46
C LEU A 74 9.44 4.93 15.77
N GLY A 75 8.60 4.85 16.80
CA GLY A 75 8.98 4.25 18.08
C GLY A 75 9.30 2.75 17.99
N ARG A 76 8.71 2.01 17.05
CA ARG A 76 9.05 0.59 16.84
C ARG A 76 10.38 0.42 16.11
N ILE A 77 10.61 1.19 15.05
CA ILE A 77 11.84 1.10 14.24
C ILE A 77 13.06 1.55 15.05
N GLU A 78 12.97 2.65 15.80
CA GLU A 78 14.09 3.12 16.63
C GLU A 78 14.43 2.14 17.75
N THR A 79 13.42 1.55 18.40
CA THR A 79 13.66 0.56 19.47
C THR A 79 14.31 -0.70 18.92
N GLU A 80 13.91 -1.13 17.72
CA GLU A 80 14.44 -2.33 17.07
C GLU A 80 15.85 -2.10 16.50
N ALA A 81 16.13 -0.94 15.92
CA ALA A 81 17.47 -0.53 15.49
C ALA A 81 18.43 -0.41 16.69
N ARG A 82 17.98 0.18 17.80
CA ARG A 82 18.77 0.33 19.03
C ARG A 82 19.03 -1.00 19.75
N SER A 83 18.10 -1.95 19.64
CA SER A 83 18.28 -3.32 20.15
C SER A 83 19.24 -4.15 19.29
N ARG A 84 19.29 -3.94 17.97
CA ARG A 84 20.14 -4.74 17.06
C ARG A 84 21.52 -4.16 16.81
N TYR A 85 21.69 -2.84 16.84
CA TYR A 85 22.91 -2.19 16.34
C TYR A 85 23.62 -1.28 17.35
N GLY A 86 23.06 -1.06 18.54
CA GLY A 86 23.66 -0.17 19.53
C GLY A 86 23.68 1.31 19.09
N ARG A 87 24.11 2.21 19.99
CA ARG A 87 24.18 3.66 19.72
C ARG A 87 25.33 3.97 18.74
N PHE A 88 25.03 4.70 17.67
CA PHE A 88 26.02 5.58 17.03
C PHE A 88 26.19 6.84 17.89
#